data_AF-A0A6B2LCZ9-F1
#
_entry.id   AF-A0A6B2LCZ9-F1
#
_cell.length_a   1.000
_cell.length_b   1.000
_cell.length_c   1.000
_cell.angle_alpha   90.00
_cell.angle_beta   90.00
_cell.angle_gamma   90.00
#
_symmetry.space_group_name_H-M   'P 1'
#
loop_
_entity.id
_entity.type
_entity.pdbx_description
1 polymer ?
#
loop_
_entity_poly.entity_id
_entity_poly.type
_entity_poly.pdbx_seq_one_letter_code
_entity_poly.pdbx_strand_id
1 'polypeptide(L)'
;MVGPILQGNQGLAEVKKVLSITKDLGVRVSKTCGFHVHIASRSWGDDLNNLKAIVKNFIKYEAAFDLIMPPSRRENKYCQSNNNSPMLKDLGPGQKFQLIEGCQSKNEIRSVVQSERYYKLNILQEDDKPTIEFRQHSATYEWTKACRWIKILGLFVSHSIEDPPKLNFNSDKDAAYKFEKLFKNIIKDTNLKAWAEKRKTKFSR
;
A
#
# COMPACT_ATOMS: atom_id res chain seq x y z
N MET A 1 0.30 -4.06 -18.01
CA MET A 1 -1.10 -3.78 -18.34
C MET A 1 -1.65 -2.85 -17.27
N VAL A 2 -2.14 -1.68 -17.67
CA VAL A 2 -2.85 -0.75 -16.77
C VAL A 2 -4.32 -0.77 -17.22
N GLY A 3 -5.23 -1.15 -16.33
CA GLY A 3 -6.66 -1.22 -16.63
C GLY A 3 -7.39 0.12 -16.48
N PRO A 4 -8.65 0.23 -16.93
CA PRO A 4 -9.50 1.38 -16.64
C PRO A 4 -9.73 1.55 -15.14
N ILE A 5 -10.15 2.74 -14.68
CA ILE A 5 -10.42 2.97 -13.25
C ILE A 5 -11.58 2.09 -12.80
N LEU A 6 -11.30 1.15 -11.90
CA LEU A 6 -12.27 0.20 -11.38
C LEU A 6 -12.97 0.78 -10.14
N GLN A 7 -14.29 0.67 -10.08
CA GLN A 7 -15.10 1.18 -8.96
C GLN A 7 -16.03 0.12 -8.39
N GLY A 8 -16.05 0.00 -7.06
CA GLY A 8 -16.97 -0.87 -6.33
C GLY A 8 -16.96 -2.33 -6.78
N ASN A 9 -18.12 -2.99 -6.63
CA ASN A 9 -18.28 -4.41 -6.96
C ASN A 9 -18.11 -4.71 -8.45
N GLN A 10 -18.50 -3.78 -9.33
CA GLN A 10 -18.29 -3.90 -10.77
C GLN A 10 -16.79 -3.94 -11.09
N GLY A 11 -16.00 -3.08 -10.44
CA GLY A 11 -14.56 -3.09 -10.55
C GLY A 11 -13.94 -4.44 -10.14
N LEU A 12 -14.39 -5.03 -9.04
CA LEU A 12 -13.91 -6.35 -8.59
C LEU A 12 -14.32 -7.48 -9.55
N ALA A 13 -15.49 -7.38 -10.17
CA ALA A 13 -15.93 -8.34 -11.19
C ALA A 13 -15.03 -8.29 -12.45
N GLU A 14 -14.63 -7.09 -12.88
CA GLU A 14 -13.66 -6.92 -13.97
C GLU A 14 -12.27 -7.48 -13.62
N VAL A 15 -11.78 -7.26 -12.39
CA VAL A 15 -10.53 -7.90 -11.93
C VAL A 15 -10.63 -9.43 -12.02
N LYS A 16 -11.75 -10.01 -11.58
CA LYS A 16 -11.97 -11.45 -11.68
C LYS A 16 -11.94 -11.92 -13.12
N LYS A 17 -12.64 -11.23 -14.02
CA LYS A 17 -12.69 -11.56 -15.46
C LYS A 17 -11.30 -11.51 -16.10
N VAL A 18 -10.56 -10.42 -15.91
CA VAL A 18 -9.21 -10.26 -16.49
C VAL A 18 -8.25 -11.33 -15.97
N LEU A 19 -8.25 -11.61 -14.66
CA LEU A 19 -7.36 -12.61 -14.09
C LEU A 19 -7.71 -14.04 -14.54
N SER A 20 -8.99 -14.35 -14.72
CA SER A 20 -9.45 -15.62 -15.31
C SER A 20 -8.95 -15.76 -16.75
N ILE A 21 -9.21 -14.77 -17.61
CA ILE A 21 -8.76 -14.80 -19.02
C ILE A 21 -7.23 -14.92 -19.10
N THR A 22 -6.50 -14.16 -18.28
CA THR A 22 -5.02 -14.19 -18.27
C THR A 22 -4.50 -15.58 -17.90
N LYS A 23 -5.17 -16.26 -16.97
CA LYS A 23 -4.84 -17.63 -16.59
C LYS A 23 -5.14 -18.61 -17.72
N ASP A 24 -6.30 -18.48 -18.36
CA ASP A 24 -6.76 -19.37 -19.44
C ASP A 24 -5.90 -19.25 -20.69
N LEU A 25 -5.37 -18.05 -20.97
CA LEU A 25 -4.39 -17.80 -22.04
C LEU A 25 -2.97 -18.31 -21.72
N GLY A 26 -2.74 -18.92 -20.56
CA GLY A 26 -1.44 -19.49 -20.21
C GLY A 26 -0.32 -18.47 -20.03
N VAL A 27 -0.66 -17.20 -19.74
CA VAL A 27 0.33 -16.18 -19.44
C VAL A 27 1.19 -16.67 -18.26
N ARG A 28 2.49 -16.40 -18.29
CA ARG A 28 3.41 -16.80 -17.20
C ARG A 28 3.65 -15.62 -16.27
N VAL A 29 3.42 -15.83 -14.97
CA VAL A 29 3.85 -14.92 -13.90
C VAL A 29 5.01 -15.53 -13.15
N SER A 30 5.98 -14.70 -12.77
CA SER A 30 7.16 -15.12 -12.01
C SER A 30 7.35 -14.25 -10.77
N LYS A 31 8.40 -14.54 -9.99
CA LYS A 31 8.79 -13.73 -8.83
C LYS A 31 9.17 -12.28 -9.18
N THR A 32 9.49 -12.00 -10.45
CA THR A 32 9.78 -10.64 -10.93
C THR A 32 8.52 -9.87 -11.33
N CYS A 33 7.36 -10.53 -11.41
CA CYS A 33 6.09 -9.90 -11.73
C CYS A 33 5.37 -9.37 -10.48
N GLY A 34 4.81 -8.17 -10.56
CA GLY A 34 3.99 -7.56 -9.50
C GLY A 34 2.52 -7.42 -9.86
N PHE A 35 1.67 -7.32 -8.84
CA PHE A 35 0.30 -6.86 -8.96
C PHE A 35 0.18 -5.49 -8.29
N HIS A 36 0.07 -4.44 -9.08
CA HIS A 36 0.01 -3.07 -8.58
C HIS A 36 -1.42 -2.57 -8.55
N VAL A 37 -1.75 -1.76 -7.54
CA VAL A 37 -3.09 -1.18 -7.39
C VAL A 37 -2.94 0.33 -7.37
N HIS A 38 -3.57 0.99 -8.34
CA HIS A 38 -3.66 2.44 -8.40
C HIS A 38 -4.96 2.89 -7.75
N ILE A 39 -4.87 3.83 -6.81
CA ILE A 39 -6.03 4.48 -6.19
C ILE A 39 -6.05 5.93 -6.66
N ALA A 40 -7.13 6.30 -7.35
CA ALA A 40 -7.31 7.63 -7.91
C ALA A 40 -7.40 8.71 -6.82
N SER A 41 -6.85 9.89 -7.11
CA SER A 41 -6.80 10.99 -6.16
C SER A 41 -8.15 11.51 -5.72
N ARG A 42 -9.10 11.51 -6.67
CA ARG A 42 -10.51 11.80 -6.40
C ARG A 42 -11.12 10.93 -5.30
N SER A 43 -10.62 9.71 -5.09
CA SER A 43 -11.11 8.81 -4.03
C SER A 43 -10.72 9.27 -2.63
N TRP A 44 -9.76 10.18 -2.52
CA TRP A 44 -9.30 10.77 -1.26
C TRP A 44 -9.34 12.31 -1.30
N GLY A 45 -10.12 12.90 -2.21
CA GLY A 45 -10.33 14.34 -2.32
C GLY A 45 -9.19 15.14 -2.96
N ASP A 46 -8.11 14.50 -3.40
CA ASP A 46 -6.92 15.13 -3.98
C ASP A 46 -6.28 16.25 -3.14
N ASP A 47 -6.47 16.21 -1.82
CA ASP A 47 -6.01 17.21 -0.85
C ASP A 47 -4.63 16.89 -0.25
N LEU A 48 -3.84 17.92 0.06
CA LEU A 48 -2.49 17.77 0.61
C LEU A 48 -2.49 17.09 1.98
N ASN A 49 -3.42 17.45 2.87
CA ASN A 49 -3.50 16.87 4.22
C ASN A 49 -3.97 15.41 4.16
N ASN A 50 -4.89 15.10 3.24
CA ASN A 50 -5.29 13.72 2.98
C ASN A 50 -4.11 12.88 2.49
N LEU A 51 -3.28 13.41 1.58
CA LEU A 51 -2.06 12.72 1.15
C LEU A 51 -1.07 12.53 2.30
N LYS A 52 -0.84 13.56 3.15
CA LYS A 52 0.00 13.43 4.36
C LYS A 52 -0.52 12.33 5.28
N ALA A 53 -1.83 12.25 5.49
CA ALA A 53 -2.44 11.25 6.36
C ALA A 53 -2.21 9.82 5.83
N ILE A 54 -2.46 9.60 4.53
CA ILE A 54 -2.22 8.31 3.86
C ILE A 54 -0.74 7.91 3.95
N VAL A 55 0.16 8.83 3.62
CA VAL A 55 1.61 8.58 3.61
C VAL A 55 2.14 8.29 5.02
N LYS A 56 1.75 9.08 6.03
CA LYS A 56 2.15 8.84 7.43
C LYS A 56 1.65 7.48 7.93
N ASN A 57 0.38 7.13 7.65
CA ASN A 57 -0.13 5.81 8.01
C ASN A 57 0.60 4.69 7.26
N PHE A 58 1.00 4.91 6.00
CA PHE A 58 1.72 3.92 5.23
C PHE A 58 3.10 3.68 5.84
N ILE A 59 3.86 4.75 6.12
CA ILE A 59 5.16 4.69 6.81
C ILE A 59 5.05 3.95 8.16
N LYS A 60 3.97 4.19 8.92
CA LYS A 60 3.72 3.52 10.20
C LYS A 60 3.41 2.03 10.07
N TYR A 61 2.64 1.64 9.05
CA TYR A 61 2.12 0.28 8.90
C TYR A 61 2.79 -0.55 7.80
N GLU A 62 3.81 -0.02 7.13
CA GLU A 62 4.52 -0.70 6.03
C GLU A 62 5.00 -2.10 6.43
N ALA A 63 5.64 -2.23 7.59
CA ALA A 63 6.10 -3.52 8.12
C ALA A 63 4.94 -4.50 8.40
N ALA A 64 3.73 -4.00 8.72
CA ALA A 64 2.55 -4.84 8.88
C ALA A 64 2.02 -5.37 7.54
N PHE A 65 2.08 -4.56 6.48
CA PHE A 65 1.78 -5.03 5.12
C PHE A 65 2.80 -6.09 4.67
N ASP A 66 4.08 -5.92 5.00
CA ASP A 66 5.13 -6.87 4.62
C ASP A 66 4.93 -8.27 5.21
N LEU A 67 4.30 -8.37 6.40
CA LEU A 67 3.97 -9.66 7.02
C LEU A 67 3.04 -10.51 6.14
N ILE A 68 2.17 -9.90 5.34
CA ILE A 68 1.25 -10.62 4.46
C ILE A 68 1.77 -10.76 3.02
N MET A 69 3.04 -10.39 2.79
CA MET A 69 3.73 -10.53 1.51
C MET A 69 4.76 -11.66 1.56
N PRO A 70 5.01 -12.35 0.44
CA PRO A 70 6.10 -13.33 0.36
C PRO A 70 7.47 -12.64 0.53
N PRO A 71 8.51 -13.32 1.04
CA PRO A 71 9.83 -12.73 1.31
C PRO A 71 10.40 -11.93 0.12
N SER A 72 10.28 -12.47 -1.09
CA SER A 72 10.70 -11.80 -2.35
C SER A 72 10.11 -10.40 -2.59
N ARG A 73 9.04 -10.03 -1.88
CA ARG A 73 8.32 -8.75 -2.01
C ARG A 73 8.54 -7.80 -0.84
N ARG A 74 9.19 -8.26 0.26
CA ARG A 74 9.46 -7.42 1.44
C ARG A 74 10.65 -6.50 1.20
N GLU A 75 11.67 -7.02 0.54
CA GLU A 75 12.91 -6.32 0.21
C GLU A 75 13.31 -6.66 -1.22
N ASN A 76 13.02 -5.76 -2.16
CA ASN A 76 13.57 -5.83 -3.51
C ASN A 76 13.66 -4.44 -4.13
N LYS A 77 14.54 -4.30 -5.13
CA LYS A 77 14.80 -3.03 -5.82
C LYS A 77 13.64 -2.48 -6.66
N TYR A 78 12.58 -3.26 -6.88
CA TYR A 78 11.42 -2.87 -7.69
C TYR A 78 10.21 -2.42 -6.84
N CYS A 79 10.27 -2.60 -5.51
CA CYS A 79 9.36 -2.03 -4.53
C CYS A 79 10.10 -1.85 -3.18
N GLN A 80 10.97 -0.85 -3.14
CA GLN A 80 11.74 -0.43 -1.99
C GLN A 80 10.85 0.09 -0.87
N SER A 81 11.34 -0.04 0.37
CA SER A 81 10.68 0.50 1.55
C SER A 81 10.63 2.03 1.50
N ASN A 82 9.45 2.62 1.71
CA ASN A 82 9.33 4.08 1.85
C ASN A 82 10.04 4.59 3.10
N ASN A 83 10.12 3.75 4.16
CA ASN A 83 10.96 4.05 5.33
C ASN A 83 12.46 4.14 5.02
N ASN A 84 12.91 3.62 3.87
CA ASN A 84 14.31 3.64 3.44
C ASN A 84 14.59 4.74 2.40
N SER A 85 13.68 5.70 2.20
CA SER A 85 14.00 6.84 1.35
C SER A 85 15.22 7.61 1.91
N PRO A 86 16.02 8.27 1.05
CA PRO A 86 17.21 9.00 1.50
C PRO A 86 16.94 10.01 2.63
N MET A 87 15.75 10.62 2.65
CA MET A 87 15.37 11.62 3.65
C MET A 87 14.77 11.03 4.94
N LEU A 88 14.36 9.76 4.93
CA LEU A 88 13.70 9.12 6.08
C LEU A 88 14.55 8.04 6.76
N LYS A 89 15.48 7.40 6.05
CA LYS A 89 16.18 6.18 6.52
C LYS A 89 16.87 6.34 7.89
N ASP A 90 17.40 7.53 8.18
CA ASP A 90 18.17 7.82 9.40
C ASP A 90 17.30 8.53 10.47
N LEU A 91 16.01 8.76 10.21
CA LEU A 91 15.11 9.46 11.10
C LEU A 91 14.32 8.53 12.01
N GLY A 92 14.15 8.95 13.26
CA GLY A 92 13.20 8.36 14.18
C GLY A 92 11.75 8.57 13.71
N PRO A 93 10.79 7.72 14.10
CA PRO A 93 9.43 7.78 13.55
C PRO A 93 8.66 9.08 13.81
N GLY A 94 8.89 9.74 14.95
CA GLY A 94 8.36 11.09 15.21
C GLY A 94 8.94 12.14 14.26
N GLN A 95 10.25 12.10 13.99
CA GLN A 95 10.93 12.99 13.05
C GLN A 95 10.44 12.77 11.61
N LYS A 96 10.23 11.51 11.20
CA LYS A 96 9.63 11.17 9.90
C LYS A 96 8.27 11.85 9.74
N PHE A 97 7.43 11.77 10.77
CA PHE A 97 6.09 12.37 10.75
C PHE A 97 6.14 13.89 10.73
N GLN A 98 7.02 14.52 11.52
CA GLN A 98 7.22 15.96 11.52
C GLN A 98 7.69 16.47 10.15
N LEU A 99 8.61 15.74 9.49
CA LEU A 99 9.10 16.09 8.16
C LEU A 99 7.98 16.03 7.12
N ILE A 100 7.15 14.97 7.14
CA ILE A 100 6.00 14.84 6.24
C ILE A 100 4.95 15.93 6.55
N GLU A 101 4.72 16.23 7.82
CA GLU A 101 3.77 17.26 8.25
C GLU A 101 4.17 18.66 7.75
N GLY A 102 5.48 18.95 7.76
CA GLY A 102 6.04 20.23 7.32
C GLY A 102 5.98 20.47 5.80
N CYS A 103 5.72 19.45 4.98
CA CYS A 103 5.64 19.58 3.53
C CYS A 103 4.48 20.51 3.11
N GLN A 104 4.74 21.45 2.21
CA GLN A 104 3.76 22.43 1.71
C GLN A 104 3.21 22.06 0.32
N SER A 105 3.71 20.98 -0.28
CA SER A 105 3.27 20.51 -1.60
C SER A 105 3.33 18.99 -1.74
N LYS A 106 2.57 18.43 -2.68
CA LYS A 106 2.63 16.99 -3.01
C LYS A 106 4.02 16.59 -3.53
N ASN A 107 4.70 17.52 -4.21
CA ASN A 107 6.07 17.33 -4.70
C ASN A 107 7.09 17.24 -3.55
N GLU A 108 6.93 18.03 -2.48
CA GLU A 108 7.77 17.89 -1.29
C GLU A 108 7.54 16.55 -0.60
N ILE A 109 6.28 16.12 -0.42
CA ILE A 109 5.99 14.79 0.16
C ILE A 109 6.66 13.70 -0.67
N ARG A 110 6.56 13.78 -2.00
CA ARG A 110 7.23 12.86 -2.94
C ARG A 110 8.73 12.81 -2.68
N SER A 111 9.41 13.97 -2.69
CA SER A 111 10.87 14.03 -2.47
C SER A 111 11.27 13.44 -1.13
N VAL A 112 10.44 13.59 -0.09
CA VAL A 112 10.67 13.02 1.24
C VAL A 112 10.54 11.49 1.23
N VAL A 113 9.51 10.93 0.60
CA VAL A 113 9.17 9.50 0.76
C VAL A 113 9.70 8.58 -0.35
N GLN A 114 10.27 9.14 -1.43
CA GLN A 114 10.84 8.37 -2.53
C GLN A 114 11.78 9.20 -3.41
N SER A 115 12.84 8.58 -3.94
CA SER A 115 13.73 9.19 -4.95
C SER A 115 13.37 8.83 -6.39
N GLU A 116 12.65 7.73 -6.59
CA GLU A 116 12.29 7.18 -7.90
C GLU A 116 10.93 6.46 -7.83
N ARG A 117 10.53 5.79 -8.92
CA ARG A 117 9.23 5.08 -8.98
C ARG A 117 9.18 3.83 -8.12
N TYR A 118 10.30 3.13 -7.92
CA TYR A 118 10.34 1.76 -7.39
C TYR A 118 10.19 1.68 -5.86
N TYR A 119 9.21 2.38 -5.29
CA TYR A 119 8.85 2.33 -3.87
C TYR A 119 7.50 1.61 -3.66
N LYS A 120 7.30 1.02 -2.48
CA LYS A 120 6.09 0.24 -2.17
C LYS A 120 4.80 1.05 -2.27
N LEU A 121 4.82 2.29 -1.76
CA LEU A 121 3.86 3.33 -2.08
C LEU A 121 4.56 4.31 -3.02
N ASN A 122 4.15 4.29 -4.28
CA ASN A 122 4.62 5.23 -5.29
C ASN A 122 3.57 6.34 -5.46
N ILE A 123 3.97 7.57 -5.21
CA ILE A 123 3.13 8.77 -5.35
C ILE A 123 3.53 9.60 -6.58
N LEU A 124 4.32 9.04 -7.50
CA LEU A 124 4.50 9.63 -8.83
C LEU A 124 3.18 9.62 -9.58
N GLN A 125 2.87 10.77 -10.18
CA GLN A 125 1.94 10.81 -11.30
C GLN A 125 2.69 10.30 -12.53
N GLU A 126 2.57 9.01 -12.82
CA GLU A 126 2.91 8.48 -14.15
C GLU A 126 1.68 8.69 -15.06
N ASP A 127 1.93 9.15 -16.30
CA ASP A 127 0.95 9.20 -17.40
C ASP A 127 -0.30 10.09 -17.17
N ASP A 128 -0.15 11.30 -16.61
CA ASP A 128 -1.22 12.28 -16.37
C ASP A 128 -2.41 11.77 -15.51
N LYS A 129 -2.27 10.61 -14.87
CA LYS A 129 -3.30 10.04 -14.00
C LYS A 129 -2.98 10.36 -12.54
N PRO A 130 -3.80 11.18 -11.86
CA PRO A 130 -3.56 11.52 -10.48
C PRO A 130 -3.94 10.32 -9.60
N THR A 131 -3.00 9.41 -9.37
CA THR A 131 -3.18 8.21 -8.55
C THR A 131 -2.00 8.02 -7.59
N ILE A 132 -2.24 7.29 -6.51
CA ILE A 132 -1.17 6.66 -5.73
C ILE A 132 -1.14 5.17 -6.06
N GLU A 133 0.06 4.59 -6.17
CA GLU A 133 0.26 3.22 -6.62
C GLU A 133 0.86 2.37 -5.49
N PHE A 134 0.18 1.26 -5.15
CA PHE A 134 0.68 0.26 -4.22
C PHE A 134 1.34 -0.90 -4.97
N ARG A 135 2.63 -1.10 -4.72
CA ARG A 135 3.51 -2.00 -5.49
C ARG A 135 3.93 -3.26 -4.73
N GLN A 136 3.47 -3.49 -3.50
CA GLN A 136 3.96 -4.61 -2.66
C GLN A 136 3.54 -6.00 -3.13
N HIS A 137 2.36 -6.15 -3.74
CA HIS A 137 1.78 -7.47 -3.94
C HIS A 137 2.42 -8.25 -5.09
N SER A 138 2.67 -9.54 -4.90
CA SER A 138 3.16 -10.44 -5.95
C SER A 138 2.14 -10.60 -7.07
N ALA A 139 2.56 -10.85 -8.30
CA ALA A 139 1.63 -11.26 -9.34
C ALA A 139 0.79 -12.48 -8.91
N THR A 140 -0.46 -12.55 -9.38
CA THR A 140 -1.40 -13.61 -8.98
C THR A 140 -2.50 -13.78 -10.02
N TYR A 141 -2.91 -15.03 -10.27
CA TYR A 141 -4.15 -15.37 -10.98
C TYR A 141 -5.33 -15.62 -10.05
N GLU A 142 -5.04 -15.75 -8.75
CA GLU A 142 -6.08 -15.97 -7.74
C GLU A 142 -6.83 -14.66 -7.52
N TRP A 143 -7.98 -14.52 -8.20
CA TRP A 143 -8.80 -13.33 -8.15
C TRP A 143 -9.23 -12.98 -6.72
N THR A 144 -9.48 -13.97 -5.87
CA THR A 144 -9.86 -13.75 -4.46
C THR A 144 -8.74 -13.06 -3.67
N LYS A 145 -7.49 -13.38 -3.95
CA LYS A 145 -6.31 -12.73 -3.36
C LYS A 145 -6.20 -11.29 -3.83
N ALA A 146 -6.36 -11.05 -5.13
CA ALA A 146 -6.33 -9.72 -5.72
C ALA A 146 -7.45 -8.82 -5.16
N CYS A 147 -8.69 -9.32 -5.13
CA CYS A 147 -9.84 -8.56 -4.64
C CYS A 147 -9.70 -8.20 -3.14
N ARG A 148 -9.22 -9.14 -2.31
CA ARG A 148 -8.98 -8.84 -0.89
C ARG A 148 -7.86 -7.81 -0.70
N TRP A 149 -6.79 -7.90 -1.49
CA TRP A 149 -5.73 -6.89 -1.47
C TRP A 149 -6.25 -5.50 -1.88
N ILE A 150 -7.02 -5.42 -2.97
CA ILE A 150 -7.67 -4.16 -3.40
C ILE A 150 -8.57 -3.60 -2.29
N LYS A 151 -9.39 -4.44 -1.64
CA LYS A 151 -10.29 -4.01 -0.57
C LYS A 151 -9.52 -3.49 0.65
N ILE A 152 -8.44 -4.16 1.05
CA ILE A 152 -7.54 -3.70 2.12
C ILE A 152 -7.00 -2.30 1.79
N LEU A 153 -6.50 -2.09 0.57
CA LEU A 153 -5.94 -0.80 0.16
C LEU A 153 -6.99 0.31 0.08
N GLY A 154 -8.19 0.00 -0.42
CA GLY A 154 -9.30 0.96 -0.46
C GLY A 154 -9.72 1.42 0.95
N LEU A 155 -9.91 0.48 1.87
CA LEU A 155 -10.20 0.77 3.28
C LEU A 155 -9.05 1.53 3.95
N PHE A 156 -7.82 1.13 3.67
CA PHE A 156 -6.63 1.80 4.19
C PHE A 156 -6.59 3.28 3.79
N VAL A 157 -6.81 3.60 2.51
CA VAL A 157 -6.83 4.98 2.02
C VAL A 157 -7.98 5.76 2.64
N SER A 158 -9.20 5.23 2.58
CA SER A 158 -10.40 5.91 3.11
C SER A 158 -10.25 6.22 4.60
N HIS A 159 -9.92 5.22 5.41
CA HIS A 159 -9.85 5.40 6.86
C HIS A 159 -8.56 6.08 7.32
N SER A 160 -7.51 6.18 6.47
CA SER A 160 -6.34 7.00 6.81
C SER A 160 -6.68 8.47 6.87
N ILE A 161 -7.66 8.92 6.09
CA ILE A 161 -8.14 10.30 6.07
C ILE A 161 -9.01 10.58 7.30
N GLU A 162 -9.82 9.61 7.70
CA GLU A 162 -10.69 9.69 8.88
C GLU A 162 -9.91 9.58 10.20
N ASP A 163 -8.87 8.75 10.24
CA ASP A 163 -8.02 8.51 11.43
C ASP A 163 -6.54 8.79 11.09
N PRO A 164 -6.17 10.07 10.89
CA PRO A 164 -4.80 10.46 10.61
C PRO A 164 -3.93 10.15 11.84
N PRO A 165 -2.70 9.64 11.65
CA PRO A 165 -1.93 9.18 12.78
C PRO A 165 -1.36 10.38 13.56
N LYS A 166 -1.48 10.30 14.89
CA LYS A 166 -0.92 11.29 15.82
C LYS A 166 0.60 11.33 15.73
N LEU A 167 1.19 12.52 15.86
CA LEU A 167 2.64 12.74 15.81
C LEU A 167 3.42 11.93 16.86
N ASN A 168 2.85 11.75 18.05
CA ASN A 168 3.51 11.10 19.19
C ASN A 168 3.14 9.61 19.35
N PHE A 169 3.14 8.82 18.26
CA PHE A 169 2.86 7.39 18.38
C PHE A 169 4.11 6.58 18.78
N ASN A 170 3.96 5.63 19.70
CA ASN A 170 5.06 4.73 20.07
C ASN A 170 5.40 3.81 18.89
N SER A 171 6.59 4.01 18.33
CA SER A 171 7.02 3.41 17.07
C SER A 171 7.90 2.17 17.20
N ASP A 172 8.39 1.91 18.41
CA ASP A 172 9.27 0.78 18.77
C ASP A 172 8.50 -0.55 18.86
N LYS A 173 7.25 -0.52 18.42
CA LYS A 173 6.41 -1.70 18.33
C LYS A 173 6.75 -2.47 17.07
N ASP A 174 6.90 -3.77 17.24
CA ASP A 174 7.22 -4.70 16.17
C ASP A 174 6.13 -4.75 15.08
N ALA A 175 6.44 -5.45 13.99
CA ALA A 175 5.53 -5.61 12.86
C ALA A 175 4.21 -6.33 13.26
N ALA A 176 4.25 -7.25 14.23
CA ALA A 176 3.07 -8.01 14.65
C ALA A 176 2.08 -7.12 15.41
N TYR A 177 2.56 -6.26 16.31
CA TYR A 177 1.75 -5.24 16.96
C TYR A 177 1.16 -4.26 15.95
N LYS A 178 1.99 -3.78 15.00
CA LYS A 178 1.54 -2.89 13.92
C LYS A 178 0.45 -3.55 13.08
N PHE A 179 0.54 -4.86 12.82
CA PHE A 179 -0.51 -5.62 12.14
C PHE A 179 -1.82 -5.63 12.91
N GLU A 180 -1.79 -5.94 14.21
CA GLU A 180 -3.00 -5.90 15.03
C GLU A 180 -3.65 -4.51 15.02
N LYS A 181 -2.85 -3.45 15.13
CA LYS A 181 -3.35 -2.07 15.09
C LYS A 181 -3.84 -1.64 13.71
N LEU A 182 -3.18 -2.07 12.63
CA LEU A 182 -3.63 -1.81 11.26
C LEU A 182 -5.05 -2.34 11.07
N PHE A 183 -5.28 -3.62 11.41
CA PHE A 183 -6.58 -4.24 11.20
C PHE A 183 -7.64 -3.77 12.21
N LYS A 184 -7.26 -3.44 13.45
CA LYS A 184 -8.19 -2.92 14.45
C LYS A 184 -8.62 -1.48 14.18
N ASN A 185 -7.68 -0.60 13.82
CA ASN A 185 -7.93 0.84 13.79
C ASN A 185 -8.14 1.38 12.39
N ILE A 186 -7.51 0.80 11.37
CA ILE A 186 -7.58 1.32 10.01
C ILE A 186 -8.44 0.41 9.14
N ILE A 187 -8.17 -0.88 9.01
CA ILE A 187 -8.93 -1.72 8.07
C ILE A 187 -10.36 -2.01 8.58
N LYS A 188 -10.52 -2.26 9.88
CA LYS A 188 -11.83 -2.46 10.55
C LYS A 188 -12.73 -3.53 9.89
N ASP A 189 -12.14 -4.56 9.28
CA ASP A 189 -12.85 -5.68 8.63
C ASP A 189 -12.29 -7.02 9.13
N THR A 190 -13.13 -7.79 9.84
CA THR A 190 -12.75 -9.06 10.48
C THR A 190 -12.47 -10.17 9.46
N ASN A 191 -13.18 -10.18 8.33
CA ASN A 191 -12.98 -11.16 7.27
C ASN A 191 -11.65 -10.93 6.55
N LEU A 192 -11.29 -9.66 6.29
CA LEU A 192 -9.98 -9.30 5.75
C LEU A 192 -8.86 -9.59 6.75
N LYS A 193 -9.09 -9.35 8.05
CA LYS A 193 -8.13 -9.71 9.11
C LYS A 193 -7.85 -11.22 9.12
N ALA A 194 -8.88 -12.05 9.16
CA ALA A 194 -8.73 -13.51 9.17
C ALA A 194 -8.00 -14.03 7.92
N TRP A 195 -8.25 -13.44 6.75
CA TRP A 195 -7.48 -13.76 5.54
C TRP A 195 -6.02 -13.33 5.64
N ALA A 196 -5.77 -12.13 6.17
CA ALA A 196 -4.43 -11.58 6.35
C ALA A 196 -3.61 -12.38 7.37
N GLU A 197 -4.23 -12.87 8.46
CA GLU A 197 -3.60 -13.74 9.45
C GLU A 197 -3.10 -15.05 8.82
N LYS A 198 -3.94 -15.70 7.99
CA LYS A 198 -3.53 -16.91 7.26
C LYS A 198 -2.30 -16.67 6.38
N ARG A 199 -2.20 -15.49 5.77
CA ARG A 199 -1.02 -15.09 4.97
C ARG A 199 0.20 -14.79 5.82
N LYS A 200 0.02 -14.08 6.94
CA LYS A 200 1.07 -13.81 7.93
C LYS A 200 1.69 -15.13 8.38
N THR A 201 0.88 -16.09 8.85
CA THR A 201 1.36 -17.43 9.22
C THR A 201 2.06 -18.15 8.08
N LYS A 202 1.53 -18.08 6.85
CA LYS A 202 2.14 -18.70 5.67
C LYS A 202 3.55 -18.17 5.39
N PHE A 203 3.84 -16.90 5.65
CA PHE A 203 5.13 -16.27 5.35
C PHE A 203 5.99 -15.98 6.58
N SER A 204 5.59 -16.49 7.76
CA SER A 204 6.42 -16.51 8.98
C SER A 204 7.34 -17.73 9.05
N ARG A 205 7.10 -18.72 8.19
CA ARG A 205 7.97 -19.89 7.96
C ARG A 205 8.93 -19.57 6.82
#